data_AF-J7LGX2-F1
#
_entry.id   AF-J7LGX2-F1
#
_cell.length_a   1.000
_cell.length_b   1.000
_cell.length_c   1.000
_cell.angle_alpha   90.00
_cell.angle_beta   90.00
_cell.angle_gamma   90.00
#
_symmetry.space_group_name_H-M   'P 1'
#
loop_
_entity.id
_entity.type
_entity.pdbx_description
1 polymer ?
#
loop_
_entity_poly.entity_id
_entity_poly.type
_entity_poly.pdbx_seq_one_letter_code
_entity_poly.pdbx_strand_id
1 'polypeptide(L)'
;MNDVTARFVDDRHRRRLEHRFGGHVVEWLRDLPALVEELSDRWGLTVEGPAPQGRTSVVLYVRRAEEAGVLKISPDNGLAVAEAGSLRMWSPSRRVPEVWELDGEHGAFLMERVDGETIAAKGVVPSSEVIGGLISSLHGVKVSEALHRELRPLIARVQFVFDMWNRERIEGPAADIVPATLMHRGAAKARDLANGDVDIVPLHGDLHPGNVIDGGSRGLVVLDPRACLGDAAVDAVDWALWKADDVAEVERRVEGLSRTMGVDGDRMMEWVRAFAPCLAVSKANRGQGGTVEFDLLMNLCEIPA
;
A
#
# COMPACT_ATOMS: atom_id res chain seq x y z
N MET A 1 25.47 15.12 10.33
CA MET A 1 24.01 15.31 10.24
C MET A 1 23.68 16.52 11.10
N ASN A 2 22.99 17.54 10.59
CA ASN A 2 22.54 18.61 11.48
C ASN A 2 21.57 18.02 12.50
N ASP A 3 21.72 18.41 13.77
CA ASP A 3 20.94 17.96 14.93
C ASP A 3 19.42 18.12 14.73
N VAL A 4 19.01 18.99 13.81
CA VAL A 4 17.61 19.30 13.52
C VAL A 4 16.93 18.23 12.65
N THR A 5 17.59 17.68 11.62
CA THR A 5 16.98 16.66 10.73
C THR A 5 16.71 15.35 11.48
N ALA A 6 17.54 15.02 12.47
CA ALA A 6 17.37 13.83 13.30
C ALA A 6 16.06 13.84 14.11
N ARG A 7 15.43 15.02 14.28
CA ARG A 7 14.10 15.17 14.91
C ARG A 7 12.96 14.59 14.05
N PHE A 8 13.18 14.45 12.74
CA PHE A 8 12.17 13.98 11.79
C PHE A 8 12.50 12.60 11.22
N VAL A 9 13.79 12.30 11.04
CA VAL A 9 14.24 11.12 10.29
C VAL A 9 15.39 10.44 11.02
N ASP A 10 15.11 9.25 11.57
CA ASP A 10 16.16 8.41 12.15
C ASP A 10 17.07 7.77 11.07
N ASP A 11 18.16 7.15 11.51
CA ASP A 11 19.14 6.54 10.62
C ASP A 11 18.58 5.37 9.79
N ARG A 12 17.60 4.63 10.33
CA ARG A 12 16.97 3.52 9.62
C ARG A 12 16.08 4.03 8.52
N HIS A 13 15.33 5.11 8.76
CA HIS A 13 14.48 5.76 7.78
C HIS A 13 15.34 6.39 6.67
N ARG A 14 16.41 7.09 7.02
CA ARG A 14 17.34 7.67 6.04
C ARG A 14 17.90 6.62 5.09
N ARG A 15 18.45 5.52 5.60
CA ARG A 15 18.99 4.43 4.77
C ARG A 15 17.94 3.85 3.82
N ARG A 16 16.68 3.77 4.26
CA ARG A 16 15.57 3.31 3.40
C ARG A 16 15.28 4.29 2.26
N LEU A 17 15.22 5.59 2.55
CA LEU A 17 15.01 6.62 1.53
C LEU A 17 16.18 6.66 0.53
N GLU A 18 17.42 6.63 1.02
CA GLU A 18 18.64 6.59 0.18
C GLU A 18 18.67 5.34 -0.71
N HIS A 19 18.34 4.17 -0.17
CA HIS A 19 18.25 2.94 -0.97
C HIS A 19 17.15 3.05 -2.04
N ARG A 20 16.01 3.67 -1.71
CA ARG A 20 14.85 3.74 -2.61
C ARG A 20 15.01 4.75 -3.74
N PHE A 21 15.62 5.90 -3.46
CA PHE A 21 15.66 7.04 -4.38
C PHE A 21 17.08 7.50 -4.75
N GLY A 22 18.12 6.92 -4.16
CA GLY A 22 19.51 7.22 -4.47
C GLY A 22 20.05 8.48 -3.78
N GLY A 23 21.28 8.87 -4.16
CA GLY A 23 22.10 9.85 -3.43
C GLY A 23 21.50 11.25 -3.27
N HIS A 24 20.60 11.67 -4.17
CA HIS A 24 19.92 12.99 -4.07
C HIS A 24 19.12 13.17 -2.77
N VAL A 25 18.77 12.06 -2.08
CA VAL A 25 18.07 12.10 -0.79
C VAL A 25 18.91 12.79 0.28
N VAL A 26 20.24 12.75 0.17
CA VAL A 26 21.14 13.39 1.14
C VAL A 26 20.94 14.91 1.14
N GLU A 27 20.85 15.51 -0.05
CA GLU A 27 20.61 16.96 -0.21
C GLU A 27 19.17 17.30 0.20
N TRP A 28 18.20 16.50 -0.24
CA TRP A 28 16.80 16.68 0.15
C TRP A 28 16.59 16.63 1.68
N LEU A 29 17.22 15.68 2.39
CA LEU A 29 17.16 15.57 3.85
C LEU A 29 17.85 16.74 4.57
N ARG A 30 18.86 17.34 3.96
CA ARG A 30 19.52 18.54 4.49
C ARG A 30 18.58 19.74 4.46
N ASP A 31 17.77 19.85 3.40
CA ASP A 31 16.88 20.98 3.16
C ASP A 31 15.49 20.78 3.81
N LEU A 32 15.14 19.54 4.17
CA LEU A 32 13.89 19.14 4.80
C LEU A 32 13.48 20.00 6.02
N PRO A 33 14.35 20.33 6.99
CA PRO A 33 13.93 21.13 8.15
C PRO A 33 13.41 22.52 7.78
N ALA A 34 14.06 23.18 6.80
CA ALA A 34 13.62 24.49 6.34
C ALA A 34 12.28 24.39 5.59
N LEU A 35 12.10 23.33 4.80
CA LEU A 35 10.81 23.06 4.15
C LEU A 35 9.70 22.80 5.17
N VAL A 36 9.96 22.04 6.23
CA VAL A 36 8.97 21.80 7.29
C VAL A 36 8.59 23.11 7.99
N GLU A 37 9.55 24.00 8.24
CA GLU A 37 9.29 25.33 8.81
C GLU A 37 8.43 26.19 7.88
N GLU A 38 8.79 26.28 6.60
CA GLU A 38 8.01 27.01 5.58
C GLU A 38 6.57 26.50 5.48
N LEU A 39 6.39 25.18 5.39
CA LEU A 39 5.06 24.56 5.32
C LEU A 39 4.28 24.77 6.61
N SER A 40 4.94 24.77 7.76
CA SER A 40 4.30 25.02 9.05
C SER A 40 3.79 26.44 9.15
N ASP A 41 4.58 27.43 8.75
CA ASP A 41 4.16 28.83 8.72
C ASP A 41 3.02 29.05 7.71
N ARG A 42 3.17 28.51 6.50
CA ARG A 42 2.20 28.70 5.42
C ARG A 42 0.85 28.05 5.70
N TRP A 43 0.83 26.90 6.35
CA TRP A 43 -0.40 26.15 6.63
C TRP A 43 -0.89 26.27 8.09
N GLY A 44 -0.16 27.01 8.93
CA GLY A 44 -0.50 27.25 10.34
C GLY A 44 -0.39 26.00 11.21
N LEU A 45 0.72 25.26 11.09
CA LEU A 45 0.92 23.97 11.74
C LEU A 45 1.85 24.07 12.96
N THR A 46 1.52 23.30 14.00
CA THR A 46 2.47 22.94 15.05
C THR A 46 2.94 21.50 14.80
N VAL A 47 4.25 21.28 14.63
CA VAL A 47 4.79 19.92 14.49
C VAL A 47 4.86 19.24 15.86
N GLU A 48 4.18 18.10 15.99
CA GLU A 48 4.14 17.31 17.23
C GLU A 48 5.27 16.28 17.29
N GLY A 49 5.76 15.83 16.14
CA GLY A 49 6.87 14.89 16.03
C GLY A 49 6.73 13.91 14.86
N PRO A 50 7.64 12.94 14.76
CA PRO A 50 7.57 11.92 13.71
C PRO A 50 6.38 10.98 13.93
N ALA A 51 5.67 10.67 12.85
CA ALA A 51 4.66 9.63 12.80
C ALA A 51 5.31 8.26 12.48
N PRO A 52 4.56 7.14 12.48
CA PRO A 52 5.06 5.86 12.00
C PRO A 52 5.73 5.99 10.62
N GLN A 53 6.97 5.50 10.53
CA GLN A 53 7.84 5.79 9.39
C GLN A 53 7.38 5.06 8.13
N GLY A 54 6.98 5.84 7.11
CA GLY A 54 6.69 5.36 5.76
C GLY A 54 7.93 4.81 5.04
N ARG A 55 7.72 4.25 3.84
CA ARG A 55 8.80 3.76 2.95
C ARG A 55 9.25 4.79 1.92
N THR A 56 8.42 5.78 1.63
CA THR A 56 8.60 6.71 0.50
C THR A 56 8.46 8.18 0.88
N SER A 57 8.28 8.49 2.15
CA SER A 57 8.03 9.85 2.63
C SER A 57 8.45 10.01 4.09
N VAL A 58 8.79 11.25 4.44
CA VAL A 58 8.79 11.73 5.82
C VAL A 58 7.35 12.02 6.21
N VAL A 59 6.94 11.50 7.37
CA VAL A 59 5.57 11.61 7.88
C VAL A 59 5.64 12.20 9.27
N LEU A 60 4.97 13.33 9.47
CA LEU A 60 4.98 14.09 10.71
C LEU A 60 3.54 14.23 11.24
N TYR A 61 3.37 14.00 12.53
CA TYR A 61 2.16 14.44 13.20
C TYR A 61 2.22 15.94 13.41
N VAL A 62 1.13 16.61 13.07
CA VAL A 62 1.00 18.06 13.14
C VAL A 62 -0.35 18.42 13.73
N ARG A 63 -0.48 19.65 14.21
CA ARG A 63 -1.74 20.23 14.65
C ARG A 63 -2.03 21.52 13.88
N ARG A 64 -3.21 21.63 13.28
CA ARG A 64 -3.72 22.85 12.63
C ARG A 64 -4.85 23.40 13.50
N ALA A 65 -4.59 24.48 14.23
CA ALA A 65 -5.47 24.94 15.31
C ALA A 65 -5.81 23.79 16.30
N GLU A 66 -7.06 23.35 16.37
CA GLU A 66 -7.53 22.25 17.22
C GLU A 66 -7.60 20.89 16.49
N GLU A 67 -7.29 20.85 15.19
CA GLU A 67 -7.40 19.66 14.34
C GLU A 67 -6.08 18.89 14.27
N ALA A 68 -6.14 17.58 14.48
CA ALA A 68 -4.99 16.68 14.34
C ALA A 68 -4.76 16.29 12.88
N GLY A 69 -3.55 16.52 12.37
CA GLY A 69 -3.18 16.27 10.99
C GLY A 69 -1.92 15.43 10.82
N VAL A 70 -1.69 15.04 9.58
CA VAL A 70 -0.47 14.38 9.11
C VAL A 70 0.11 15.18 7.95
N LEU A 71 1.37 15.58 8.10
CA LEU A 71 2.17 16.18 7.03
C LEU A 71 3.03 15.08 6.39
N LYS A 72 2.82 14.81 5.11
CA LYS A 72 3.63 13.87 4.32
C LYS A 72 4.48 14.65 3.32
N ILE A 73 5.79 14.36 3.29
CA ILE A 73 6.76 14.99 2.39
C ILE A 73 7.59 13.89 1.72
N SER A 74 7.61 13.83 0.39
CA SER A 74 8.36 12.84 -0.38
C SER A 74 9.52 13.48 -1.14
N PRO A 75 10.67 12.77 -1.29
CA PRO A 75 11.70 13.17 -2.26
C PRO A 75 11.21 13.11 -3.72
N ASP A 76 10.12 12.38 -3.98
CA ASP A 76 9.50 12.24 -5.30
C ASP A 76 8.17 13.00 -5.31
N ASN A 77 8.19 14.19 -5.90
CA ASN A 77 7.02 15.06 -6.02
C ASN A 77 5.84 14.37 -6.72
N GLY A 78 6.13 13.56 -7.74
CA GLY A 78 5.11 12.84 -8.50
C GLY A 78 4.37 11.82 -7.63
N LEU A 79 5.09 11.13 -6.73
CA LEU A 79 4.46 10.21 -5.78
C LEU A 79 3.53 10.95 -4.81
N ALA A 80 3.94 12.08 -4.26
CA ALA A 80 3.11 12.85 -3.33
C ALA A 80 1.84 13.39 -4.00
N VAL A 81 1.96 13.95 -5.22
CA VAL A 81 0.82 14.45 -6.00
C VAL A 81 -0.15 13.32 -6.35
N ALA A 82 0.38 12.18 -6.81
CA ALA A 82 -0.45 11.03 -7.16
C ALA A 82 -1.20 10.47 -5.95
N GLU A 83 -0.55 10.40 -4.78
CA GLU A 83 -1.17 9.92 -3.55
C GLU A 83 -2.28 10.86 -3.08
N ALA A 84 -1.99 12.15 -2.96
CA ALA A 84 -2.98 13.16 -2.57
C ALA A 84 -4.17 13.21 -3.53
N GLY A 85 -3.91 13.09 -4.85
CA GLY A 85 -4.95 13.00 -5.88
C GLY A 85 -5.84 11.77 -5.70
N SER A 86 -5.25 10.61 -5.40
CA SER A 86 -5.98 9.36 -5.15
C SER A 86 -6.85 9.44 -3.89
N LEU A 87 -6.34 10.03 -2.81
CA LEU A 87 -7.12 10.26 -1.60
C LEU A 87 -8.31 11.20 -1.86
N ARG A 88 -8.11 12.29 -2.60
CA ARG A 88 -9.20 13.19 -3.01
C ARG A 88 -10.23 12.49 -3.88
N MET A 89 -9.79 11.63 -4.80
CA MET A 89 -10.67 10.83 -5.66
C MET A 89 -11.60 9.95 -4.81
N TRP A 90 -11.09 9.27 -3.78
CA TRP A 90 -11.91 8.42 -2.91
C TRP A 90 -12.60 9.14 -1.75
N SER A 91 -12.44 10.45 -1.58
CA SER A 91 -13.10 11.23 -0.52
C SER A 91 -14.61 10.95 -0.39
N PRO A 92 -15.40 10.80 -1.48
CA PRO A 92 -16.83 10.46 -1.39
C PRO A 92 -17.14 9.13 -0.69
N SER A 93 -16.21 8.17 -0.66
CA SER A 93 -16.37 6.90 0.06
C SER A 93 -16.39 7.10 1.59
N ARG A 94 -15.80 8.21 2.06
CA ARG A 94 -15.48 8.49 3.47
C ARG A 94 -14.56 7.44 4.12
N ARG A 95 -13.93 6.58 3.32
CA ARG A 95 -12.99 5.53 3.74
C ARG A 95 -11.52 5.91 3.58
N VAL A 96 -11.22 7.18 3.34
CA VAL A 96 -9.86 7.73 3.22
C VAL A 96 -9.73 9.02 4.03
N PRO A 97 -8.54 9.37 4.54
CA PRO A 97 -8.29 10.67 5.15
C PRO A 97 -8.65 11.83 4.21
N GLU A 98 -9.17 12.92 4.75
CA GLU A 98 -9.36 14.14 3.97
C GLU A 98 -8.02 14.84 3.71
N VAL A 99 -7.74 15.22 2.47
CA VAL A 99 -6.56 16.01 2.11
C VAL A 99 -6.89 17.49 2.18
N TRP A 100 -6.26 18.20 3.10
CA TRP A 100 -6.49 19.63 3.35
C TRP A 100 -5.68 20.52 2.42
N GLU A 101 -4.40 20.23 2.23
CA GLU A 101 -3.48 21.06 1.43
C GLU A 101 -2.56 20.18 0.57
N LEU A 102 -2.11 20.69 -0.57
CA LEU A 102 -1.12 20.04 -1.43
C LEU A 102 -0.12 21.09 -1.95
N ASP A 103 1.16 20.82 -1.74
CA ASP A 103 2.29 21.46 -2.40
C ASP A 103 2.92 20.45 -3.37
N GLY A 104 2.51 20.52 -4.64
CA GLY A 104 3.03 19.63 -5.67
C GLY A 104 4.48 19.94 -6.06
N GLU A 105 4.97 21.15 -5.82
CA GLU A 105 6.33 21.56 -6.18
C GLU A 105 7.37 20.99 -5.21
N HIS A 106 7.00 20.84 -3.94
CA HIS A 106 7.86 20.28 -2.90
C HIS A 106 7.51 18.85 -2.49
N GLY A 107 6.54 18.23 -3.17
CA GLY A 107 6.13 16.86 -2.88
C GLY A 107 5.54 16.71 -1.48
N ALA A 108 4.80 17.72 -1.01
CA ALA A 108 4.24 17.76 0.33
C ALA A 108 2.72 17.85 0.31
N PHE A 109 2.04 17.17 1.22
CA PHE A 109 0.61 17.35 1.42
C PHE A 109 0.22 17.18 2.88
N LEU A 110 -0.86 17.84 3.24
CA LEU A 110 -1.44 17.83 4.57
C LEU A 110 -2.79 17.12 4.52
N MET A 111 -3.00 16.19 5.46
CA MET A 111 -4.26 15.45 5.56
C MET A 111 -4.71 15.27 7.00
N GLU A 112 -5.97 14.90 7.16
CA GLU A 112 -6.57 14.43 8.41
C GLU A 112 -5.72 13.31 9.04
N ARG A 113 -5.49 13.39 10.35
CA ARG A 113 -5.00 12.24 11.11
C ARG A 113 -6.18 11.34 11.48
N VAL A 114 -6.16 10.12 10.96
CA VAL A 114 -7.11 9.08 11.38
C VAL A 114 -6.59 8.45 12.66
N ASP A 115 -7.34 8.61 13.75
CA ASP A 115 -7.02 7.98 15.02
C ASP A 115 -7.30 6.47 14.97
N GLY A 116 -6.50 5.70 15.71
CA GLY A 116 -6.62 4.25 15.81
C GLY A 116 -5.33 3.52 15.44
N GLU A 117 -5.42 2.19 15.45
CA GLU A 117 -4.31 1.32 15.07
C GLU A 117 -4.59 0.70 13.70
N THR A 118 -3.52 0.38 12.97
CA THR A 118 -3.65 -0.40 11.75
C THR A 118 -4.16 -1.80 12.06
N ILE A 119 -4.88 -2.41 11.13
CA ILE A 119 -5.36 -3.79 11.28
C ILE A 119 -4.18 -4.75 11.48
N ALA A 120 -3.06 -4.51 10.81
CA ALA A 120 -1.82 -5.24 11.05
C ALA A 120 -1.33 -5.15 12.51
N ALA A 121 -1.38 -3.98 13.12
CA ALA A 121 -0.98 -3.75 14.51
C ALA A 121 -1.95 -4.40 15.50
N LYS A 122 -3.26 -4.29 15.25
CA LYS A 122 -4.29 -4.99 16.06
C LYS A 122 -4.15 -6.50 15.98
N GLY A 123 -3.73 -7.01 14.82
CA GLY A 123 -3.51 -8.43 14.59
C GLY A 123 -4.78 -9.28 14.53
N VAL A 124 -5.96 -8.68 14.49
CA VAL A 124 -7.23 -9.39 14.33
C VAL A 124 -7.68 -9.27 12.88
N VAL A 125 -7.93 -10.41 12.23
CA VAL A 125 -8.44 -10.45 10.85
C VAL A 125 -9.93 -10.09 10.85
N PRO A 126 -10.36 -9.00 10.20
CA PRO A 126 -11.78 -8.68 10.07
C PRO A 126 -12.49 -9.71 9.17
N SER A 127 -13.82 -9.80 9.26
CA SER A 127 -14.58 -10.71 8.40
C SER A 127 -14.47 -10.32 6.92
N SER A 128 -14.60 -11.31 6.03
CA SER A 128 -14.62 -11.07 4.58
C SER A 128 -15.72 -10.08 4.15
N GLU A 129 -16.86 -10.04 4.85
CA GLU A 129 -17.93 -9.06 4.57
C GLU A 129 -17.50 -7.63 4.89
N VAL A 130 -16.78 -7.42 6.01
CA VAL A 130 -16.29 -6.09 6.40
C VAL A 130 -15.23 -5.60 5.41
N ILE A 131 -14.28 -6.46 5.04
CA ILE A 131 -13.22 -6.12 4.08
C ILE A 131 -13.78 -5.96 2.67
N GLY A 132 -14.62 -6.89 2.22
CA GLY A 132 -15.27 -6.80 0.92
C GLY A 132 -16.10 -5.52 0.80
N GLY A 133 -16.84 -5.14 1.85
CA GLY A 133 -17.60 -3.90 1.90
C GLY A 133 -16.71 -2.64 1.82
N LEU A 134 -15.55 -2.66 2.48
CA LEU A 134 -14.54 -1.60 2.37
C LEU A 134 -14.05 -1.48 0.92
N ILE A 135 -13.62 -2.58 0.31
CA ILE A 135 -13.10 -2.62 -1.06
C ILE A 135 -14.17 -2.13 -2.05
N SER A 136 -15.38 -2.69 -1.98
CA SER A 136 -16.51 -2.28 -2.82
C SER A 136 -16.83 -0.79 -2.69
N SER A 137 -16.69 -0.21 -1.50
CA SER A 137 -16.94 1.22 -1.30
C SER A 137 -15.90 2.12 -1.97
N LEU A 138 -14.67 1.64 -2.16
CA LEU A 138 -13.63 2.34 -2.92
C LEU A 138 -13.85 2.17 -4.42
N HIS A 139 -14.09 0.94 -4.88
CA HIS A 139 -14.31 0.61 -6.29
C HIS A 139 -15.59 1.24 -6.86
N GLY A 140 -16.60 1.43 -6.02
CA GLY A 140 -17.88 2.04 -6.39
C GLY A 140 -17.85 3.58 -6.49
N VAL A 141 -16.73 4.24 -6.17
CA VAL A 141 -16.62 5.69 -6.35
C VAL A 141 -16.64 6.01 -7.83
N LYS A 142 -17.56 6.89 -8.24
CA LYS A 142 -17.65 7.37 -9.61
C LYS A 142 -16.47 8.30 -9.90
N VAL A 143 -15.62 7.90 -10.83
CA VAL A 143 -14.46 8.68 -11.26
C VAL A 143 -14.74 9.26 -12.65
N SER A 144 -14.29 10.49 -12.90
CA SER A 144 -14.47 11.14 -14.20
C SER A 144 -13.59 10.47 -15.25
N GLU A 145 -13.97 10.54 -16.54
CA GLU A 145 -13.14 10.02 -17.62
C GLU A 145 -11.74 10.63 -17.65
N ALA A 146 -11.60 11.90 -17.25
CA ALA A 146 -10.30 12.56 -17.17
C ALA A 146 -9.39 11.88 -16.14
N LEU A 147 -9.90 11.66 -14.93
CA LEU A 147 -9.17 10.95 -13.87
C LEU A 147 -8.91 9.48 -14.22
N HIS A 148 -9.86 8.82 -14.90
CA HIS A 148 -9.63 7.47 -15.43
C HIS A 148 -8.40 7.41 -16.36
N ARG A 149 -8.20 8.43 -17.20
CA ARG A 149 -7.04 8.50 -18.12
C ARG A 149 -5.72 8.84 -17.41
N GLU A 150 -5.77 9.42 -16.22
CA GLU A 150 -4.58 9.72 -15.42
C GLU A 150 -4.09 8.50 -14.62
N LEU A 151 -4.99 7.56 -14.29
CA LEU A 151 -4.62 6.34 -13.60
C LEU A 151 -3.81 5.40 -14.51
N ARG A 152 -2.69 4.92 -13.96
CA ARG A 152 -1.85 3.93 -14.63
C ARG A 152 -2.61 2.60 -14.74
N PRO A 153 -2.45 1.84 -15.83
CA PRO A 153 -3.08 0.52 -15.93
C PRO A 153 -2.45 -0.46 -14.93
N LEU A 154 -3.25 -1.41 -14.43
CA LEU A 154 -2.83 -2.42 -13.46
C LEU A 154 -1.58 -3.18 -13.88
N ILE A 155 -1.39 -3.42 -15.19
CA ILE A 155 -0.19 -4.08 -15.70
C ILE A 155 1.11 -3.35 -15.30
N ALA A 156 1.11 -2.01 -15.26
CA ALA A 156 2.26 -1.24 -14.83
C ALA A 156 2.53 -1.42 -13.33
N ARG A 157 1.48 -1.57 -12.51
CA ARG A 157 1.60 -1.87 -11.08
C ARG A 157 2.11 -3.29 -10.85
N VAL A 158 1.59 -4.27 -11.59
CA VAL A 158 2.08 -5.67 -11.57
C VAL A 158 3.57 -5.71 -11.90
N GLN A 159 4.00 -5.10 -13.01
CA GLN A 159 5.42 -5.04 -13.38
C GLN A 159 6.27 -4.46 -12.25
N PHE A 160 5.88 -3.30 -11.70
CA PHE A 160 6.61 -2.67 -10.61
C PHE A 160 6.72 -3.58 -9.37
N VAL A 161 5.63 -4.24 -8.96
CA VAL A 161 5.62 -5.08 -7.76
C VAL A 161 6.50 -6.32 -7.94
N PHE A 162 6.41 -6.98 -9.09
CA PHE A 162 7.24 -8.15 -9.36
C PHE A 162 8.73 -7.80 -9.53
N ASP A 163 9.06 -6.68 -10.17
CA ASP A 163 10.45 -6.21 -10.27
C ASP A 163 11.03 -5.89 -8.88
N MET A 164 10.24 -5.23 -8.03
CA MET A 164 10.63 -4.92 -6.65
C MET A 164 10.87 -6.21 -5.85
N TRP A 165 9.91 -7.14 -5.84
CA TRP A 165 10.06 -8.38 -5.07
C TRP A 165 11.12 -9.32 -5.62
N ASN A 166 11.35 -9.34 -6.94
CA ASN A 166 12.46 -10.12 -7.50
C ASN A 166 13.82 -9.54 -7.10
N ARG A 167 13.95 -8.22 -6.99
CA ARG A 167 15.15 -7.57 -6.43
C ARG A 167 15.34 -7.94 -4.95
N GLU A 168 14.30 -7.77 -4.14
CA GLU A 168 14.30 -8.14 -2.71
C GLU A 168 14.63 -9.62 -2.51
N ARG A 169 14.20 -10.50 -3.43
CA ARG A 169 14.56 -11.91 -3.43
C ARG A 169 16.04 -12.12 -3.67
N ILE A 170 16.63 -11.43 -4.64
CA ILE A 170 18.05 -11.57 -5.00
C ILE A 170 18.96 -11.02 -3.89
N GLU A 171 18.57 -9.92 -3.26
CA GLU A 171 19.38 -9.20 -2.28
C GLU A 171 19.21 -9.72 -0.84
N GLY A 172 18.20 -10.56 -0.59
CA GLY A 172 17.82 -11.04 0.74
C GLY A 172 17.94 -12.55 0.95
N PRO A 173 17.63 -13.04 2.16
CA PRO A 173 17.62 -14.47 2.51
C PRO A 173 16.75 -15.34 1.58
N ALA A 174 15.74 -14.77 0.94
CA ALA A 174 14.89 -15.48 0.00
C ALA A 174 15.62 -15.97 -1.26
N ALA A 175 16.84 -15.51 -1.54
CA ALA A 175 17.62 -15.91 -2.71
C ALA A 175 17.78 -17.44 -2.81
N ASP A 176 18.00 -18.09 -1.66
CA ASP A 176 18.23 -19.53 -1.54
C ASP A 176 16.95 -20.33 -1.19
N ILE A 177 15.86 -19.63 -0.86
CA ILE A 177 14.63 -20.24 -0.32
C ILE A 177 13.50 -20.22 -1.35
N VAL A 178 13.33 -19.12 -2.08
CA VAL A 178 12.25 -18.94 -3.06
C VAL A 178 12.82 -19.03 -4.48
N PRO A 179 12.48 -20.07 -5.27
CA PRO A 179 13.00 -20.21 -6.62
C PRO A 179 12.60 -19.06 -7.55
N ALA A 180 13.54 -18.58 -8.36
CA ALA A 180 13.28 -17.55 -9.38
C ALA A 180 12.19 -17.98 -10.38
N THR A 181 12.05 -19.28 -10.63
CA THR A 181 11.00 -19.85 -11.49
C THR A 181 9.59 -19.57 -10.96
N LEU A 182 9.39 -19.57 -9.63
CA LEU A 182 8.09 -19.22 -9.03
C LEU A 182 7.77 -17.74 -9.24
N MET A 183 8.76 -16.86 -9.08
CA MET A 183 8.60 -15.42 -9.37
C MET A 183 8.23 -15.19 -10.84
N HIS A 184 8.90 -15.87 -11.78
CA HIS A 184 8.59 -15.77 -13.20
C HIS A 184 7.18 -16.27 -13.55
N ARG A 185 6.76 -17.40 -12.96
CA ARG A 185 5.41 -17.96 -13.16
C ARG A 185 4.34 -17.02 -12.60
N GLY A 186 4.52 -16.52 -11.38
CA GLY A 186 3.62 -15.54 -10.78
C GLY A 186 3.51 -14.26 -11.61
N ALA A 187 4.64 -13.73 -12.09
CA ALA A 187 4.67 -12.52 -12.92
C ALA A 187 3.96 -12.73 -14.26
N ALA A 188 4.14 -13.89 -14.91
CA ALA A 188 3.45 -14.23 -16.15
C ALA A 188 1.94 -14.32 -15.92
N LYS A 189 1.50 -15.05 -14.88
CA LYS A 189 0.07 -15.19 -14.54
C LYS A 189 -0.57 -13.85 -14.21
N ALA A 190 0.07 -13.03 -13.38
CA ALA A 190 -0.41 -11.70 -13.02
C ALA A 190 -0.50 -10.78 -14.25
N ARG A 191 0.42 -10.90 -15.21
CA ARG A 191 0.37 -10.16 -16.47
C ARG A 191 -0.81 -10.61 -17.33
N ASP A 192 -1.04 -11.91 -17.44
CA ASP A 192 -2.16 -12.44 -18.22
C ASP A 192 -3.50 -12.01 -17.61
N LEU A 193 -3.62 -12.07 -16.28
CA LEU A 193 -4.79 -11.59 -15.56
C LEU A 193 -5.02 -10.08 -15.77
N ALA A 194 -3.96 -9.27 -15.66
CA ALA A 194 -4.03 -7.81 -15.84
C ALA A 194 -4.47 -7.38 -17.25
N ASN A 195 -4.26 -8.23 -18.26
CA ASN A 195 -4.67 -7.98 -19.65
C ASN A 195 -5.96 -8.72 -20.04
N GLY A 196 -6.60 -9.42 -19.09
CA GLY A 196 -7.86 -10.11 -19.33
C GLY A 196 -9.03 -9.14 -19.59
N ASP A 197 -10.06 -9.64 -20.27
CA ASP A 197 -11.27 -8.88 -20.55
C ASP A 197 -12.22 -8.93 -19.34
N VAL A 198 -12.16 -7.90 -18.51
CA VAL A 198 -13.00 -7.71 -17.32
C VAL A 198 -13.35 -6.25 -17.12
N ASP A 199 -14.41 -6.00 -16.38
CA ASP A 199 -14.71 -4.65 -15.90
C ASP A 199 -13.56 -4.14 -15.03
N ILE A 200 -13.02 -2.97 -15.39
CA ILE A 200 -11.92 -2.32 -14.68
C ILE A 200 -12.44 -1.22 -13.77
N VAL A 201 -11.86 -1.14 -12.58
CA VAL A 201 -12.22 -0.17 -11.54
C VAL A 201 -10.97 0.57 -11.06
N PRO A 202 -11.12 1.75 -10.43
CA PRO A 202 -10.04 2.36 -9.67
C PRO A 202 -9.66 1.48 -8.48
N LEU A 203 -8.43 0.99 -8.47
CA LEU A 203 -7.87 0.11 -7.45
C LEU A 203 -7.03 0.92 -6.47
N HIS A 204 -7.05 0.52 -5.19
CA HIS A 204 -6.11 1.04 -4.19
C HIS A 204 -4.67 0.68 -4.55
N GLY A 205 -4.43 -0.55 -5.01
CA GLY A 205 -3.15 -1.00 -5.57
C GLY A 205 -2.06 -1.32 -4.54
N ASP A 206 -2.30 -1.09 -3.25
CA ASP A 206 -1.42 -1.45 -2.12
C ASP A 206 -2.25 -1.78 -0.85
N LEU A 207 -3.39 -2.45 -1.02
CA LEU A 207 -4.39 -2.62 0.04
C LEU A 207 -4.11 -3.81 0.95
N HIS A 208 -3.13 -3.65 1.83
CA HIS A 208 -2.80 -4.66 2.84
C HIS A 208 -3.17 -4.18 4.25
N PRO A 209 -3.23 -5.07 5.26
CA PRO A 209 -3.67 -4.73 6.63
C PRO A 209 -2.86 -3.63 7.34
N GLY A 210 -1.67 -3.30 6.83
CA GLY A 210 -0.84 -2.22 7.35
C GLY A 210 -1.27 -0.83 6.88
N ASN A 211 -2.03 -0.77 5.78
CA ASN A 211 -2.56 0.45 5.18
C ASN A 211 -4.05 0.65 5.50
N VAL A 212 -4.58 -0.06 6.50
CA VAL A 212 -5.97 0.09 6.94
C VAL A 212 -5.99 0.33 8.43
N ILE A 213 -6.58 1.44 8.86
CA ILE A 213 -6.83 1.80 10.26
C ILE A 213 -8.27 1.45 10.62
N ASP A 214 -8.47 0.94 11.83
CA ASP A 214 -9.79 0.90 12.44
C ASP A 214 -10.12 2.27 13.04
N GLY A 215 -10.87 3.08 12.29
CA GLY A 215 -11.29 4.43 12.66
C GLY A 215 -12.51 4.48 13.59
N GLY A 216 -12.81 3.38 14.30
CA GLY A 216 -13.88 3.33 15.29
C GLY A 216 -15.26 3.53 14.67
N SER A 217 -15.97 4.60 15.06
CA SER A 217 -17.32 4.89 14.55
C SER A 217 -17.35 5.17 13.04
N ARG A 218 -16.24 5.63 12.47
CA ARG A 218 -16.08 5.80 11.02
C ARG A 218 -15.96 4.45 10.29
N GLY A 219 -15.62 3.38 11.00
CA GLY A 219 -15.24 2.08 10.45
C GLY A 219 -13.83 2.09 9.87
N LEU A 220 -13.53 1.14 8.99
CA LEU A 220 -12.21 1.01 8.38
C LEU A 220 -11.89 2.20 7.46
N VAL A 221 -10.64 2.66 7.51
CA VAL A 221 -10.10 3.76 6.70
C VAL A 221 -8.78 3.32 6.07
N VAL A 222 -8.63 3.51 4.76
CA VAL A 222 -7.44 3.12 3.99
C VAL A 222 -6.48 4.28 3.82
N LEU A 223 -5.19 3.97 3.77
CA LEU A 223 -4.07 4.90 3.70
C LEU A 223 -3.15 4.54 2.54
N ASP A 224 -2.29 5.49 2.13
CA ASP A 224 -1.14 5.26 1.27
C ASP A 224 -1.45 4.54 -0.07
N PRO A 225 -2.45 5.00 -0.85
CA PRO A 225 -2.79 4.34 -2.11
C PRO A 225 -1.68 4.40 -3.16
N ARG A 226 -1.62 3.35 -3.98
CA ARG A 226 -0.84 3.27 -5.22
C ARG A 226 -1.78 3.06 -6.38
N ALA A 227 -2.67 4.04 -6.56
CA ALA A 227 -3.85 3.89 -7.39
C ALA A 227 -3.51 3.50 -8.83
N CYS A 228 -4.28 2.57 -9.36
CA CYS A 228 -4.21 2.12 -10.74
C CYS A 228 -5.59 1.70 -11.22
N LEU A 229 -5.75 1.47 -12.52
CA LEU A 229 -7.00 1.04 -13.13
C LEU A 229 -6.88 -0.42 -13.57
N GLY A 230 -7.78 -1.28 -13.11
CA GLY A 230 -7.78 -2.68 -13.53
C GLY A 230 -8.77 -3.55 -12.77
N ASP A 231 -8.45 -4.83 -12.73
CA ASP A 231 -9.29 -5.88 -12.16
C ASP A 231 -9.54 -5.71 -10.65
N ALA A 232 -10.81 -5.60 -10.27
CA ALA A 232 -11.27 -5.44 -8.89
C ALA A 232 -10.75 -6.53 -7.94
N ALA A 233 -10.53 -7.75 -8.41
CA ALA A 233 -10.15 -8.87 -7.56
C ALA A 233 -8.76 -8.71 -6.91
N VAL A 234 -7.87 -7.89 -7.49
CA VAL A 234 -6.48 -7.78 -7.01
C VAL A 234 -6.34 -7.10 -5.64
N ASP A 235 -7.22 -6.15 -5.30
CA ASP A 235 -7.19 -5.46 -3.99
C ASP A 235 -7.57 -6.38 -2.82
N ALA A 236 -8.10 -7.58 -3.09
CA ALA A 236 -8.49 -8.57 -2.09
C ALA A 236 -7.38 -9.58 -1.73
N VAL A 237 -6.28 -9.62 -2.51
CA VAL A 237 -5.25 -10.66 -2.43
C VAL A 237 -4.61 -10.76 -1.04
N ASP A 238 -4.12 -9.64 -0.50
CA ASP A 238 -3.49 -9.61 0.82
C ASP A 238 -4.47 -10.05 1.93
N TRP A 239 -5.77 -9.77 1.78
CA TRP A 239 -6.79 -10.13 2.76
C TRP A 239 -7.16 -11.61 2.74
N ALA A 240 -7.16 -12.23 1.56
CA ALA A 240 -7.31 -13.67 1.42
C ALA A 240 -6.14 -14.44 2.07
N LEU A 241 -4.92 -13.88 2.01
CA LEU A 241 -3.70 -14.55 2.47
C LEU A 241 -3.27 -14.21 3.90
N TRP A 242 -3.57 -13.01 4.41
CA TRP A 242 -2.98 -12.54 5.66
C TRP A 242 -3.41 -13.37 6.86
N LYS A 243 -2.46 -14.06 7.50
CA LYS A 243 -2.72 -14.99 8.62
C LYS A 243 -3.67 -16.14 8.26
N ALA A 244 -3.69 -16.58 7.01
CA ALA A 244 -4.32 -17.85 6.68
C ALA A 244 -3.32 -18.99 6.99
N ASP A 245 -3.82 -20.08 7.56
CA ASP A 245 -2.99 -21.23 7.95
C ASP A 245 -2.99 -22.34 6.89
N ASP A 246 -4.04 -22.42 6.05
CA ASP A 246 -4.17 -23.43 5.01
C ASP A 246 -4.93 -22.93 3.76
N VAL A 247 -4.89 -23.73 2.70
CA VAL A 247 -5.54 -23.40 1.41
C VAL A 247 -7.07 -23.36 1.56
N ALA A 248 -7.65 -24.21 2.41
CA ALA A 248 -9.09 -24.24 2.63
C ALA A 248 -9.58 -22.94 3.29
N GLU A 249 -8.78 -22.33 4.15
CA GLU A 249 -9.06 -21.02 4.72
C GLU A 249 -8.98 -19.91 3.67
N VAL A 250 -7.97 -19.93 2.81
CA VAL A 250 -7.86 -18.99 1.69
C VAL A 250 -9.08 -19.12 0.77
N GLU A 251 -9.51 -20.34 0.44
CA GLU A 251 -10.72 -20.61 -0.35
C GLU A 251 -11.98 -20.03 0.31
N ARG A 252 -12.20 -20.27 1.61
CA ARG A 252 -13.33 -19.69 2.36
C ARG A 252 -13.31 -18.17 2.34
N ARG A 253 -12.12 -17.56 2.48
CA ARG A 253 -11.97 -16.10 2.47
C ARG A 253 -12.23 -15.53 1.07
N VAL A 254 -11.73 -16.18 0.03
CA VAL A 254 -12.00 -15.83 -1.38
C VAL A 254 -13.50 -15.92 -1.66
N GLU A 255 -14.18 -16.97 -1.22
CA GLU A 255 -15.64 -17.10 -1.39
C GLU A 255 -16.39 -15.94 -0.71
N GLY A 256 -16.02 -15.60 0.53
CA GLY A 256 -16.64 -14.47 1.24
C GLY A 256 -16.37 -13.12 0.57
N LEU A 257 -15.11 -12.86 0.19
CA LEU A 257 -14.69 -11.59 -0.43
C LEU A 257 -15.33 -11.42 -1.80
N SER A 258 -15.27 -12.44 -2.65
CA SER A 258 -15.84 -12.43 -4.00
C SER A 258 -17.35 -12.18 -3.98
N ARG A 259 -18.08 -12.82 -3.06
CA ARG A 259 -19.52 -12.59 -2.86
C ARG A 259 -19.84 -11.14 -2.50
N THR A 260 -19.11 -10.54 -1.55
CA THR A 260 -19.36 -9.16 -1.12
C THR A 260 -18.93 -8.13 -2.18
N MET A 261 -17.87 -8.42 -2.92
CA MET A 261 -17.35 -7.56 -3.99
C MET A 261 -18.13 -7.70 -5.30
N GLY A 262 -18.88 -8.79 -5.49
CA GLY A 262 -19.55 -9.09 -6.75
C GLY A 262 -18.57 -9.43 -7.88
N VAL A 263 -17.42 -10.02 -7.54
CA VAL A 263 -16.38 -10.44 -8.51
C VAL A 263 -16.31 -11.96 -8.59
N ASP A 264 -15.71 -12.47 -9.66
CA ASP A 264 -15.49 -13.91 -9.84
C ASP A 264 -14.47 -14.45 -8.82
N GLY A 265 -14.89 -15.48 -8.06
CA GLY A 265 -14.07 -16.08 -7.01
C GLY A 265 -12.91 -16.92 -7.54
N ASP A 266 -13.08 -17.61 -8.67
CA ASP A 266 -12.00 -18.37 -9.31
C ASP A 266 -10.92 -17.40 -9.79
N ARG A 267 -11.34 -16.29 -10.42
CA ARG A 267 -10.43 -15.23 -10.84
C ARG A 267 -9.69 -14.57 -9.68
N MET A 268 -10.35 -14.35 -8.55
CA MET A 268 -9.68 -13.87 -7.32
C MET A 268 -8.65 -14.87 -6.81
N MET A 269 -8.97 -16.16 -6.83
CA MET A 269 -8.01 -17.21 -6.47
C MET A 269 -6.80 -17.24 -7.43
N GLU A 270 -6.99 -16.97 -8.72
CA GLU A 270 -5.89 -16.86 -9.67
C GLU A 270 -4.94 -15.70 -9.33
N TRP A 271 -5.47 -14.54 -8.91
CA TRP A 271 -4.66 -13.42 -8.41
C TRP A 271 -3.91 -13.78 -7.13
N VAL A 272 -4.57 -14.47 -6.19
CA VAL A 272 -3.96 -14.96 -4.95
C VAL A 272 -2.75 -15.85 -5.25
N ARG A 273 -2.91 -16.83 -6.14
CA ARG A 273 -1.82 -17.72 -6.57
C ARG A 273 -0.72 -16.97 -7.31
N ALA A 274 -1.08 -16.00 -8.15
CA ALA A 274 -0.10 -15.21 -8.90
C ALA A 274 0.84 -14.41 -7.97
N PHE A 275 0.31 -13.83 -6.89
CA PHE A 275 1.07 -13.01 -5.94
C PHE A 275 1.68 -13.80 -4.77
N ALA A 276 1.31 -15.06 -4.55
CA ALA A 276 1.88 -15.89 -3.49
C ALA A 276 3.43 -15.91 -3.45
N PRO A 277 4.17 -15.97 -4.58
CA PRO A 277 5.64 -15.87 -4.56
C PRO A 277 6.17 -14.58 -3.95
N CYS A 278 5.53 -13.43 -4.23
CA CYS A 278 5.93 -12.13 -3.68
C CYS A 278 5.80 -12.11 -2.14
N LEU A 279 4.71 -12.67 -1.62
CA LEU A 279 4.51 -12.78 -0.18
C LEU A 279 5.46 -13.81 0.45
N ALA A 280 5.78 -14.90 -0.26
CA ALA A 280 6.77 -15.87 0.20
C ALA A 280 8.17 -15.24 0.34
N VAL A 281 8.59 -14.41 -0.63
CA VAL A 281 9.83 -13.61 -0.54
C VAL A 281 9.80 -12.69 0.69
N SER A 282 8.70 -11.98 0.90
CA SER A 282 8.51 -11.11 2.08
C SER A 282 8.70 -11.87 3.39
N LYS A 283 8.10 -13.06 3.51
CA LYS A 283 8.21 -13.95 4.68
C LYS A 283 9.64 -14.45 4.87
N ALA A 284 10.25 -15.02 3.83
CA ALA A 284 11.62 -15.53 3.87
C ALA A 284 12.63 -14.44 4.27
N ASN A 285 12.53 -13.23 3.71
CA ASN A 285 13.40 -12.10 4.07
C ASN A 285 13.22 -11.61 5.51
N ARG A 286 12.08 -11.90 6.16
CA ARG A 286 11.84 -11.63 7.58
C ARG A 286 12.27 -12.79 8.49
N GLY A 287 12.95 -13.80 7.96
CA GLY A 287 13.34 -15.00 8.70
C GLY A 287 12.18 -15.97 8.98
N GLN A 288 11.10 -15.88 8.20
CA GLN A 288 9.88 -16.70 8.38
C GLN A 288 9.76 -17.83 7.33
N GLY A 289 10.87 -18.26 6.73
CA GLY A 289 10.90 -19.27 5.63
C GLY A 289 10.58 -20.71 6.02
N GLY A 290 9.88 -20.93 7.13
CA GLY A 290 9.50 -22.26 7.63
C GLY A 290 8.32 -22.19 8.61
N THR A 291 7.52 -21.12 8.50
CA THR A 291 6.25 -21.02 9.23
C THR A 291 5.14 -21.62 8.38
N VAL A 292 4.02 -21.97 9.04
CA VAL A 292 2.82 -22.50 8.37
C VAL A 292 2.38 -21.60 7.22
N GLU A 293 2.40 -20.28 7.41
CA GLU A 293 1.98 -19.34 6.37
C GLU A 293 2.98 -19.28 5.20
N PHE A 294 4.28 -19.52 5.45
CA PHE A 294 5.25 -19.62 4.36
C PHE A 294 5.01 -20.88 3.54
N ASP A 295 4.80 -22.02 4.19
CA ASP A 295 4.51 -23.29 3.53
C ASP A 295 3.21 -23.21 2.71
N LEU A 296 2.18 -22.55 3.26
CA LEU A 296 0.94 -22.23 2.53
C LEU A 296 1.23 -21.45 1.23
N LEU A 297 2.03 -20.37 1.32
CA LEU A 297 2.35 -19.56 0.14
C LEU A 297 3.11 -20.37 -0.91
N MET A 298 4.04 -21.23 -0.49
CA MET A 298 4.76 -22.14 -1.40
C MET A 298 3.81 -23.15 -2.05
N ASN A 299 2.88 -23.74 -1.29
CA ASN A 299 1.86 -24.65 -1.82
C ASN A 299 0.98 -23.97 -2.86
N LEU A 300 0.54 -22.74 -2.63
CA LEU A 300 -0.25 -21.96 -3.58
C LEU A 300 0.49 -21.66 -4.89
N CYS A 301 1.83 -21.65 -4.88
CA CYS A 301 2.65 -21.47 -6.08
C CYS A 301 2.72 -22.74 -6.96
N GLU A 302 2.51 -23.92 -6.36
CA GLU A 302 2.71 -25.21 -7.01
C GLU A 302 1.46 -25.75 -7.71
N ILE A 303 0.27 -25.33 -7.27
CA ILE A 303 -1.01 -25.79 -7.82
C ILE A 303 -1.12 -25.34 -9.29
N PRO A 304 -1.16 -26.27 -10.26
CA PRO A 304 -1.42 -25.93 -11.66
C PRO A 304 -2.81 -25.29 -11.80
N ALA A 305 -2.94 -24.40 -12.79
CA ALA A 305 -4.25 -23.90 -13.22
C ALA A 305 -5.09 -25.03 -13.81
#